data_AF-A0A372EUX1-F1
#
_entry.id   AF-A0A372EUX1-F1
#
_cell.length_a   1.000
_cell.length_b   1.000
_cell.length_c   1.000
_cell.angle_alpha   90.00
_cell.angle_beta   90.00
_cell.angle_gamma   90.00
#
_symmetry.space_group_name_H-M   'P 1'
#
loop_
_entity.id
_entity.type
_entity.pdbx_description
1 polymer ?
#
loop_
_entity_poly.entity_id
_entity_poly.type
_entity_poly.pdbx_seq_one_letter_code
_entity_poly.pdbx_strand_id
1 'polypeptide(L)'
;MSRAVLKNIMFCAASAALLAGCSPSVPDSGVPDTGAGVGFGSYEDYQQRQAARAAQASASSLPPAQAVSEEPLEGDLAAETQAVLDATRANSGEVPLEASPSNPPPEAVTNDAGISRENDFDAVGSQRSIEDDKARQAALREQYQVVQPTEVPTRSGASGPNIVEYALSTSHPKGRTIYNRIGFNLQARHTRNCAKYPSPDLAQEEFLAKGGPERDRLALDPDGDGYACSWDPAPFRAARAAAVSTQPAAGSETTTATE
;
A
#
# COMPACT_ATOMS: atom_id res chain seq x y z
N MET A 1 -78.15 1.13 28.30
CA MET A 1 -77.19 2.23 28.54
C MET A 1 -77.79 3.53 28.04
N SER A 2 -78.02 4.49 28.94
CA SER A 2 -78.74 5.74 28.64
C SER A 2 -77.94 6.67 27.73
N ARG A 3 -78.62 7.49 26.91
CA ARG A 3 -78.03 8.44 25.94
C ARG A 3 -76.89 9.32 26.49
N ALA A 4 -76.84 9.57 27.79
CA ALA A 4 -75.76 10.30 28.46
C ALA A 4 -74.43 9.52 28.52
N VAL A 5 -74.49 8.20 28.72
CA VAL A 5 -73.31 7.32 28.79
C VAL A 5 -72.65 7.20 27.41
N LEU A 6 -73.46 7.14 26.35
CA LEU A 6 -72.97 7.10 24.97
C LEU A 6 -72.25 8.39 24.57
N LYS A 7 -72.69 9.54 25.11
CA LYS A 7 -72.14 10.87 24.80
C LYS A 7 -70.80 11.11 25.51
N ASN A 8 -70.65 10.64 26.75
CA ASN A 8 -69.36 10.69 27.46
C ASN A 8 -68.31 9.74 26.87
N ILE A 9 -68.72 8.55 26.42
CA ILE A 9 -67.79 7.61 25.76
C ILE A 9 -67.32 8.19 24.41
N MET A 10 -68.22 8.85 23.66
CA MET A 10 -67.86 9.49 22.40
C MET A 10 -66.91 10.68 22.58
N PHE A 11 -67.02 11.43 23.69
CA PHE A 11 -66.14 12.56 23.98
C PHE A 11 -64.73 12.13 24.43
N CYS A 12 -64.61 11.02 25.16
CA CYS A 12 -63.29 10.46 25.54
C CYS A 12 -62.57 9.78 24.37
N ALA A 13 -63.30 9.21 23.41
CA ALA A 13 -62.70 8.64 22.20
C ALA A 13 -62.14 9.75 21.27
N ALA A 14 -62.79 10.91 21.23
CA ALA A 14 -62.35 12.04 20.41
C ALA A 14 -61.05 12.69 20.92
N SER A 15 -60.80 12.72 22.23
CA SER A 15 -59.57 13.26 22.80
C SER A 15 -58.37 12.31 22.70
N ALA A 16 -58.59 10.99 22.69
CA ALA A 16 -57.51 10.02 22.42
C ALA A 16 -57.03 10.04 20.96
N ALA A 17 -57.88 10.47 20.02
CA ALA A 17 -57.52 10.56 18.60
C ALA A 17 -56.64 11.78 18.25
N LEU A 18 -56.59 12.81 19.11
CA LEU A 18 -55.84 14.05 18.83
C LEU A 18 -54.36 13.99 19.23
N LEU A 19 -53.89 12.98 19.98
CA LEU A 19 -52.48 12.83 20.36
C LEU A 19 -51.64 11.97 19.40
N ALA A 20 -52.24 11.36 18.37
CA ALA A 20 -51.53 10.52 17.39
C ALA A 20 -51.01 11.29 16.16
N GLY A 21 -51.19 12.62 16.12
CA GLY A 21 -50.92 13.47 14.95
C GLY A 21 -49.52 14.09 14.85
N CYS A 22 -48.62 13.83 15.79
CA CYS A 22 -47.24 14.32 15.74
C CYS A 22 -46.24 13.17 15.65
N SER A 23 -46.31 12.36 14.60
CA SER A 23 -45.11 11.69 14.07
C SER A 23 -44.86 12.22 12.65
N PRO A 24 -43.61 12.58 12.30
CA PRO A 24 -43.30 12.98 10.93
C PRO A 24 -43.55 11.79 10.00
N SER A 25 -44.35 12.00 8.95
CA SER A 25 -44.45 11.03 7.87
C SER A 25 -43.13 11.03 7.09
N VAL A 26 -42.35 9.97 7.29
CA VAL A 26 -41.21 9.65 6.44
C VAL A 26 -41.77 9.36 5.04
N PRO A 27 -41.25 10.00 3.97
CA PRO A 27 -41.74 9.74 2.63
C PRO A 27 -41.57 8.26 2.28
N ASP A 28 -42.67 7.64 1.85
CA ASP A 28 -42.75 6.26 1.42
C ASP A 28 -41.85 6.02 0.21
N SER A 29 -40.65 5.52 0.46
CA SER A 29 -39.75 4.98 -0.55
C SER A 29 -40.01 3.48 -0.76
N GLY A 30 -41.26 3.10 -1.05
CA GLY A 30 -41.63 1.93 -1.86
C GLY A 30 -41.13 0.54 -1.44
N VAL A 31 -40.53 0.41 -0.28
CA VAL A 31 -39.99 -0.84 0.27
C VAL A 31 -40.47 -0.93 1.71
N PRO A 32 -41.03 -2.06 2.19
CA PRO A 32 -41.33 -2.24 3.60
C PRO A 32 -40.02 -2.27 4.39
N ASP A 33 -39.54 -1.09 4.78
CA ASP A 33 -38.34 -0.92 5.60
C ASP A 33 -38.71 -1.21 7.05
N THR A 34 -38.43 -2.44 7.48
CA THR A 34 -38.43 -2.81 8.90
C THR A 34 -37.19 -2.25 9.59
N GLY A 35 -36.98 -0.92 9.56
CA GLY A 35 -35.96 -0.19 10.31
C GLY A 35 -34.54 -0.77 10.25
N ALA A 36 -34.19 -1.48 9.18
CA ALA A 36 -32.95 -2.23 9.06
C ALA A 36 -32.03 -1.48 8.09
N GLY A 37 -31.40 -0.42 8.60
CA GLY A 37 -30.43 0.37 7.86
C GLY A 37 -29.22 -0.43 7.37
N VAL A 38 -28.43 0.21 6.51
CA VAL A 38 -27.25 -0.31 5.79
C VAL A 38 -26.26 -1.11 6.65
N GLY A 39 -26.51 -2.40 6.86
CA GLY A 39 -25.52 -3.36 7.36
C GLY A 39 -25.15 -3.27 8.85
N PHE A 40 -25.76 -2.37 9.63
CA PHE A 40 -25.62 -2.33 11.08
C PHE A 40 -26.86 -2.98 11.68
N GLY A 41 -26.71 -4.20 12.23
CA GLY A 41 -27.83 -5.00 12.76
C GLY A 41 -28.66 -4.30 13.86
N SER A 42 -29.55 -5.05 14.51
CA SER A 42 -30.45 -4.47 15.53
C SER A 42 -29.70 -3.87 16.73
N TYR A 43 -30.36 -2.97 17.46
CA TYR A 43 -29.81 -2.42 18.71
C TYR A 43 -29.55 -3.53 19.75
N GLU A 44 -30.42 -4.53 19.82
CA GLU A 44 -30.20 -5.76 20.57
C GLU A 44 -28.91 -6.49 20.15
N ASP A 45 -28.64 -6.63 18.84
CA ASP A 45 -27.37 -7.23 18.38
C ASP A 45 -26.15 -6.41 18.81
N TYR A 46 -26.26 -5.07 18.82
CA TYR A 46 -25.21 -4.21 19.33
C TYR A 46 -24.96 -4.46 20.82
N GLN A 47 -26.02 -4.52 21.63
CA GLN A 47 -25.91 -4.78 23.07
C GLN A 47 -25.33 -6.17 23.37
N GLN A 48 -25.74 -7.21 22.62
CA GLN A 48 -25.18 -8.55 22.76
C GLN A 48 -23.70 -8.60 22.42
N ARG A 49 -23.27 -7.94 21.33
CA ARG A 49 -21.84 -7.85 20.97
C ARG A 49 -21.03 -7.10 22.04
N GLN A 50 -21.60 -6.06 22.64
CA GLN A 50 -20.95 -5.28 23.68
C GLN A 50 -20.78 -6.10 24.97
N ALA A 51 -21.81 -6.83 25.38
CA ALA A 51 -21.76 -7.75 26.53
C ALA A 51 -20.78 -8.91 26.30
N ALA A 52 -20.76 -9.51 25.11
CA ALA A 52 -19.83 -10.57 24.76
C ALA A 52 -18.36 -10.10 24.80
N ARG A 53 -18.08 -8.88 24.31
CA ARG A 53 -16.74 -8.27 24.38
C ARG A 53 -16.33 -7.97 25.83
N ALA A 54 -17.25 -7.46 26.65
CA ALA A 54 -16.99 -7.21 28.07
C ALA A 54 -16.70 -8.51 28.83
N ALA A 55 -17.42 -9.60 28.52
CA ALA A 55 -17.18 -10.93 29.08
C ALA A 55 -15.82 -11.53 28.65
N GLN A 56 -15.43 -11.34 27.38
CA GLN A 56 -14.11 -11.77 26.89
C GLN A 56 -12.97 -10.97 27.53
N ALA A 57 -13.15 -9.65 27.73
CA ALA A 57 -12.16 -8.79 28.39
C ALA A 57 -11.94 -9.15 29.86
N SER A 58 -12.96 -9.69 30.54
CA SER A 58 -12.87 -10.13 31.93
C SER A 58 -12.39 -11.59 32.09
N ALA A 59 -12.39 -12.39 31.02
CA ALA A 59 -11.89 -13.77 31.03
C ALA A 59 -10.40 -13.88 30.61
N SER A 60 -9.83 -12.86 29.97
CA SER A 60 -8.38 -12.76 29.72
C SER A 60 -7.70 -12.01 30.87
N SER A 61 -7.37 -12.70 31.97
CA SER A 61 -6.31 -12.21 32.84
C SER A 61 -5.01 -12.25 32.03
N LEU A 62 -4.48 -11.07 31.70
CA LEU A 62 -3.17 -10.95 31.09
C LEU A 62 -2.15 -11.77 31.92
N PRO A 63 -1.21 -12.50 31.28
CA PRO A 63 -0.15 -13.15 32.02
C PRO A 63 0.57 -12.12 32.91
N PRO A 64 1.06 -12.52 34.11
CA PRO A 64 1.79 -11.60 34.97
C PRO A 64 2.92 -10.95 34.17
N ALA A 65 3.12 -9.64 34.37
CA ALA A 65 4.19 -8.90 33.71
C ALA A 65 5.51 -9.66 33.91
N GLN A 66 6.21 -9.92 32.81
CA GLN A 66 7.55 -10.49 32.89
C GLN A 66 8.45 -9.49 33.64
N ALA A 67 9.38 -10.00 34.45
CA ALA A 67 10.32 -9.16 35.16
C ALA A 67 11.11 -8.30 34.16
N VAL A 68 10.98 -6.99 34.27
CA VAL A 68 11.72 -6.02 33.47
C VAL A 68 13.10 -5.90 34.12
N SER A 69 14.15 -6.20 33.36
CA SER A 69 15.51 -5.85 33.77
C SER A 69 15.70 -4.35 33.55
N GLU A 70 15.95 -3.63 34.64
CA GLU A 70 16.38 -2.23 34.61
C GLU A 70 17.91 -2.22 34.50
N GLU A 71 18.42 -1.85 33.33
CA GLU A 71 19.80 -1.40 33.20
C GLU A 71 19.81 0.12 33.42
N PRO A 72 20.66 0.67 34.31
CA PRO A 72 20.81 2.11 34.41
C PRO A 72 21.40 2.60 33.09
N LEU A 73 20.65 3.40 32.35
CA LEU A 73 21.26 4.28 31.37
C LEU A 73 22.12 5.28 32.16
N GLU A 74 23.40 5.39 31.85
CA GLU A 74 24.22 6.46 32.41
C GLU A 74 23.70 7.80 31.90
N GLY A 75 22.87 8.42 32.73
CA GLY A 75 22.17 9.67 32.46
C GLY A 75 20.86 9.68 33.23
N ASP A 76 20.81 10.42 34.34
CA ASP A 76 19.60 10.65 35.11
C ASP A 76 18.66 11.55 34.30
N LEU A 77 17.98 10.94 33.32
CA LEU A 77 17.04 11.61 32.45
C LEU A 77 15.92 12.27 33.27
N ALA A 78 15.61 11.75 34.45
CA ALA A 78 14.61 12.32 35.34
C ALA A 78 15.13 13.60 36.02
N ALA A 79 16.39 13.63 36.47
CA ALA A 79 17.02 14.86 36.98
C ALA A 79 17.25 15.88 35.88
N GLU A 80 17.63 15.46 34.67
CA GLU A 80 17.80 16.37 33.54
C GLU A 80 16.46 16.93 33.07
N THR A 81 15.41 16.10 33.04
CA THR A 81 14.04 16.56 32.73
C THR A 81 13.50 17.49 33.82
N GLN A 82 13.75 17.21 35.11
CA GLN A 82 13.39 18.13 36.18
C GLN A 82 14.15 19.45 36.09
N ALA A 83 15.45 19.43 35.79
CA ALA A 83 16.26 20.64 35.63
C ALA A 83 15.75 21.51 34.46
N VAL A 84 15.37 20.90 33.33
CA VAL A 84 14.79 21.61 32.18
C VAL A 84 13.41 22.15 32.52
N LEU A 85 12.55 21.39 33.20
CA LEU A 85 11.22 21.84 33.61
C LEU A 85 11.29 22.97 34.63
N ASP A 86 12.23 22.93 35.58
CA ASP A 86 12.42 23.97 36.58
C ASP A 86 13.06 25.23 35.98
N ALA A 87 13.98 25.09 35.02
CA ALA A 87 14.50 26.21 34.22
C ALA A 87 13.39 26.90 33.42
N THR A 88 12.46 26.12 32.85
CA THR A 88 11.30 26.65 32.11
C THR A 88 10.27 27.31 33.04
N ARG A 89 10.03 26.75 34.23
CA ARG A 89 9.08 27.29 35.23
C ARG A 89 9.60 28.55 35.93
N ALA A 90 10.92 28.71 36.03
CA ALA A 90 11.54 29.82 36.76
C ALA A 90 11.70 31.12 35.95
N ASN A 91 11.35 31.16 34.65
CA ASN A 91 11.66 32.30 33.77
C ASN A 91 13.10 32.79 33.99
N SER A 92 14.06 31.87 33.93
CA SER A 92 15.47 32.10 34.32
C SER A 92 16.21 33.18 33.50
N GLY A 93 15.57 33.75 32.47
CA GLY A 93 16.19 34.72 31.56
C GLY A 93 17.19 34.08 30.60
N GLU A 94 17.33 32.75 30.63
CA GLU A 94 18.19 31.98 29.75
C GLU A 94 17.33 31.34 28.67
N VAL A 95 17.53 31.75 27.42
CA VAL A 95 16.70 31.35 26.27
C VAL A 95 16.89 29.85 26.06
N PRO A 96 15.83 29.02 26.09
CA PRO A 96 15.92 27.62 25.70
C PRO A 96 16.57 27.47 24.33
N LEU A 97 17.27 26.37 24.08
CA LEU A 97 17.94 26.10 22.80
C LEU A 97 16.97 26.29 21.63
N GLU A 98 17.08 27.45 20.97
CA GLU A 98 16.38 27.77 19.73
C GLU A 98 16.80 26.74 18.68
N ALA A 99 15.83 26.15 18.00
CA ALA A 99 16.04 25.22 16.89
C ALA A 99 16.65 25.95 15.67
N SER A 100 17.90 26.42 15.78
CA SER A 100 18.62 27.31 14.87
C SER A 100 17.91 28.67 14.60
N PRO A 101 18.65 29.78 14.47
CA PRO A 101 18.08 31.06 14.02
C PRO A 101 17.39 30.99 12.64
N SER A 102 17.67 29.94 11.87
CA SER A 102 17.12 29.68 10.54
C SER A 102 15.80 28.90 10.54
N ASN A 103 15.29 28.44 11.68
CA ASN A 103 14.03 27.69 11.74
C ASN A 103 13.24 28.07 13.01
N PRO A 104 12.48 29.19 12.97
CA PRO A 104 11.70 29.62 14.11
C PRO A 104 10.69 28.53 14.52
N PRO A 105 10.34 28.44 15.82
CA PRO A 105 9.30 27.53 16.28
C PRO A 105 7.97 27.82 15.57
N PRO A 106 7.16 26.79 15.28
CA PRO A 106 5.87 26.98 14.61
C PRO A 106 4.95 27.86 15.47
N GLU A 107 4.28 28.82 14.83
CA GLU A 107 3.31 29.69 15.49
C GLU A 107 2.10 28.87 15.95
N ALA A 108 1.98 28.66 17.26
CA ALA A 108 0.84 27.96 17.86
C ALA A 108 -0.44 28.81 17.75
N VAL A 109 -1.59 28.16 17.51
CA VAL A 109 -2.88 28.85 17.44
C VAL A 109 -3.37 29.00 18.89
N THR A 110 -2.99 30.07 19.59
CA THR A 110 -3.40 30.26 21.00
C THR A 110 -4.33 31.46 21.16
N ASN A 111 -5.15 31.46 22.22
CA ASN A 111 -5.93 32.63 22.64
C ASN A 111 -5.14 33.52 23.61
N ASP A 112 -5.72 34.65 24.04
CA ASP A 112 -5.09 35.61 24.95
C ASP A 112 -4.69 35.01 26.32
N ALA A 113 -5.22 33.84 26.68
CA ALA A 113 -4.90 33.10 27.89
C ALA A 113 -3.80 32.03 27.68
N GLY A 114 -3.21 31.93 26.49
CA GLY A 114 -2.19 30.94 26.15
C GLY A 114 -2.73 29.53 25.94
N ILE A 115 -4.04 29.37 25.72
CA ILE A 115 -4.68 28.06 25.51
C ILE A 115 -4.74 27.75 24.01
N SER A 116 -4.38 26.52 23.67
CA SER A 116 -4.52 25.88 22.34
C SER A 116 -5.90 26.07 21.69
N ARG A 117 -5.91 26.44 20.40
CA ARG A 117 -7.08 26.57 19.52
C ARG A 117 -6.96 25.75 18.23
N GLU A 118 -6.09 24.74 18.20
CA GLU A 118 -5.87 23.87 17.04
C GLU A 118 -7.11 23.02 16.69
N ASN A 119 -8.08 22.91 17.60
CA ASN A 119 -9.38 22.26 17.36
C ASN A 119 -10.51 23.26 17.00
N ASP A 120 -10.21 24.56 16.93
CA ASP A 120 -11.15 25.60 16.51
C ASP A 120 -10.91 25.94 15.04
N PHE A 121 -11.85 25.51 14.17
CA PHE A 121 -11.73 25.66 12.72
C PHE A 121 -11.71 27.13 12.27
N ASP A 122 -12.33 28.05 13.03
CA ASP A 122 -12.31 29.48 12.72
C ASP A 122 -10.96 30.10 13.11
N ALA A 123 -10.40 29.69 14.25
CA ALA A 123 -9.07 30.11 14.68
C ALA A 123 -7.97 29.60 13.75
N VAL A 124 -8.05 28.35 13.28
CA VAL A 124 -7.09 27.79 12.32
C VAL A 124 -7.27 28.38 10.92
N GLY A 125 -8.51 28.58 10.47
CA GLY A 125 -8.81 29.15 9.16
C GLY A 125 -8.41 30.62 9.02
N SER A 126 -8.35 31.37 10.13
CA SER A 126 -7.90 32.77 10.14
C SER A 126 -6.37 32.93 10.16
N GLN A 127 -5.59 31.88 10.43
CA GLN A 127 -4.13 31.96 10.40
C GLN A 127 -3.56 32.11 8.99
N ARG A 128 -4.25 31.60 7.96
CA ARG A 128 -3.80 31.69 6.58
C ARG A 128 -4.98 31.99 5.68
N SER A 129 -4.85 33.05 4.88
CA SER A 129 -5.92 33.45 3.96
C SER A 129 -6.03 32.48 2.77
N ILE A 130 -7.20 32.48 2.13
CA ILE A 130 -7.45 31.70 0.90
C ILE A 130 -6.53 32.20 -0.22
N GLU A 131 -6.24 33.50 -0.24
CA GLU A 131 -5.35 34.17 -1.17
C GLU A 131 -3.91 33.67 -1.01
N ASP A 132 -3.42 33.53 0.23
CA ASP A 132 -2.08 32.99 0.53
C ASP A 132 -1.96 31.52 0.10
N ASP A 133 -3.02 30.73 0.31
CA ASP A 133 -3.07 29.34 -0.14
C ASP A 133 -3.04 29.24 -1.67
N LYS A 134 -3.78 30.10 -2.36
CA LYS A 134 -3.74 30.18 -3.83
C LYS A 134 -2.35 30.54 -4.34
N ALA A 135 -1.68 31.50 -3.71
CA ALA A 135 -0.32 31.91 -4.06
C ALA A 135 0.69 30.76 -3.84
N ARG A 136 0.58 30.04 -2.72
CA ARG A 136 1.42 28.86 -2.43
C ARG A 136 1.20 27.75 -3.45
N GLN A 137 -0.06 27.45 -3.79
CA GLN A 137 -0.37 26.47 -4.82
C GLN A 137 0.16 26.88 -6.20
N ALA A 138 0.11 28.16 -6.55
CA ALA A 138 0.70 28.66 -7.79
C ALA A 138 2.22 28.43 -7.80
N ALA A 139 2.92 28.82 -6.73
CA ALA A 139 4.36 28.61 -6.58
C ALA A 139 4.76 27.12 -6.59
N LEU A 140 3.94 26.24 -6.02
CA LEU A 140 4.15 24.79 -6.08
C LEU A 140 3.93 24.23 -7.49
N ARG A 141 2.92 24.73 -8.23
CA ARG A 141 2.69 24.34 -9.63
C ARG A 141 3.82 24.79 -10.55
N GLU A 142 4.40 25.97 -10.31
CA GLU A 142 5.56 26.46 -11.07
C GLU A 142 6.82 25.60 -10.87
N GLN A 143 6.95 25.00 -9.68
CA GLN A 143 8.06 24.09 -9.35
C GLN A 143 7.79 22.64 -9.73
N TYR A 144 6.55 22.27 -9.99
CA TYR A 144 6.16 20.91 -10.30
C TYR A 144 6.62 20.51 -11.70
N GLN A 145 7.55 19.57 -11.78
CA GLN A 145 7.98 18.96 -13.04
C GLN A 145 7.56 17.50 -13.06
N VAL A 146 6.78 17.12 -14.07
CA VAL A 146 6.47 15.71 -14.36
C VAL A 146 7.60 15.15 -15.21
N VAL A 147 8.41 14.26 -14.64
CA VAL A 147 9.39 13.48 -15.41
C VAL A 147 8.63 12.35 -16.09
N GLN A 148 8.50 12.46 -17.41
CA GLN A 148 7.92 11.38 -18.20
C GLN A 148 8.87 10.18 -18.25
N PRO A 149 8.38 8.94 -18.09
CA PRO A 149 9.20 7.74 -18.25
C PRO A 149 9.85 7.77 -19.64
N THR A 150 11.17 7.88 -19.67
CA THR A 150 11.94 7.73 -20.92
C THR A 150 12.14 6.25 -21.16
N GLU A 151 12.01 5.81 -22.42
CA GLU A 151 12.30 4.42 -22.78
C GLU A 151 13.70 4.03 -22.33
N VAL A 152 13.82 2.87 -21.69
CA VAL A 152 15.10 2.33 -21.29
C VAL A 152 15.97 2.21 -22.54
N PRO A 153 17.16 2.83 -22.58
CA PRO A 153 17.99 2.82 -23.78
C PRO A 153 18.28 1.39 -24.22
N THR A 154 18.04 1.10 -25.50
CA THR A 154 18.46 -0.16 -26.10
C THR A 154 19.98 -0.17 -26.14
N ARG A 155 20.61 -1.21 -25.60
CA ARG A 155 22.06 -1.34 -25.58
C ARG A 155 22.56 -1.46 -27.02
N SER A 156 23.04 -0.36 -27.59
CA SER A 156 23.64 -0.30 -28.92
C SER A 156 25.14 -0.52 -28.83
N GLY A 157 25.58 -1.77 -29.04
CA GLY A 157 26.99 -2.13 -29.05
C GLY A 157 27.17 -3.64 -28.92
N ALA A 158 28.14 -4.19 -29.65
CA ALA A 158 28.46 -5.61 -29.80
C ALA A 158 28.81 -6.31 -28.46
N SER A 159 27.82 -6.49 -27.60
CA SER A 159 27.78 -7.66 -26.72
C SER A 159 27.52 -8.85 -27.64
N GLY A 160 28.11 -10.02 -27.37
CA GLY A 160 27.87 -11.22 -28.16
C GLY A 160 26.38 -11.59 -28.24
N PRO A 161 26.07 -12.77 -28.79
CA PRO A 161 24.69 -13.25 -28.82
C PRO A 161 24.01 -13.12 -27.45
N ASN A 162 22.84 -12.49 -27.42
CA ASN A 162 22.15 -12.24 -26.17
C ASN A 162 21.39 -13.50 -25.74
N ILE A 163 21.87 -14.16 -24.68
CA ILE A 163 21.27 -15.39 -24.15
C ILE A 163 19.85 -15.16 -23.61
N VAL A 164 19.52 -13.96 -23.12
CA VAL A 164 18.19 -13.61 -22.63
C VAL A 164 17.22 -13.50 -23.80
N GLU A 165 17.63 -12.81 -24.87
CA GLU A 165 16.84 -12.72 -26.10
C GLU A 165 16.58 -14.12 -26.69
N TYR A 166 17.60 -14.98 -26.68
CA TYR A 166 17.45 -16.36 -27.11
C TYR A 166 16.50 -17.17 -26.20
N ALA A 167 16.57 -16.98 -24.88
CA ALA A 167 15.64 -17.61 -23.93
C ALA A 167 14.19 -17.19 -24.18
N LEU A 168 13.96 -15.92 -24.54
CA LEU A 168 12.63 -15.34 -24.75
C LEU A 168 12.04 -15.63 -26.13
N SER A 169 12.87 -15.78 -27.16
CA SER A 169 12.44 -16.13 -28.51
C SER A 169 12.14 -17.63 -28.67
N THR A 170 12.77 -18.49 -27.87
CA THR A 170 12.49 -19.93 -27.84
C THR A 170 11.34 -20.26 -26.87
N SER A 171 10.58 -21.32 -27.15
CA SER A 171 9.40 -21.70 -26.36
C SER A 171 9.42 -23.14 -25.81
N HIS A 172 10.29 -24.00 -26.33
CA HIS A 172 10.39 -25.39 -25.90
C HIS A 172 11.12 -25.52 -24.55
N PRO A 173 10.77 -26.53 -23.73
CA PRO A 173 11.50 -26.82 -22.51
C PRO A 173 12.87 -27.41 -22.82
N LYS A 174 13.75 -27.38 -21.82
CA LYS A 174 15.03 -28.09 -21.86
C LYS A 174 14.83 -29.61 -22.04
N GLY A 175 15.72 -30.23 -22.79
CA GLY A 175 15.71 -31.65 -23.15
C GLY A 175 14.78 -32.00 -24.31
N ARG A 176 14.02 -31.04 -24.87
CA ARG A 176 13.24 -31.28 -26.08
C ARG A 176 14.13 -31.11 -27.30
N THR A 177 14.50 -32.22 -27.94
CA THR A 177 15.25 -32.21 -29.20
C THR A 177 14.51 -31.45 -30.30
N ILE A 178 15.13 -30.37 -30.79
CA ILE A 178 14.69 -29.57 -31.95
C ILE A 178 15.64 -29.79 -33.13
N TYR A 179 16.92 -30.00 -32.85
CA TYR A 179 17.98 -30.16 -33.83
C TYR A 179 18.51 -31.59 -33.78
N ASN A 180 18.54 -32.27 -34.92
CA ASN A 180 19.08 -33.62 -34.97
C ASN A 180 20.61 -33.58 -34.83
N ARG A 181 21.15 -34.33 -33.86
CA ARG A 181 22.58 -34.42 -33.59
C ARG A 181 23.05 -35.84 -33.84
N ILE A 182 23.91 -36.00 -34.85
CA ILE A 182 24.54 -37.28 -35.17
C ILE A 182 26.05 -37.05 -35.14
N GLY A 183 26.75 -37.82 -34.32
CA GLY A 183 28.20 -37.69 -34.19
C GLY A 183 28.83 -38.81 -33.39
N PHE A 184 30.02 -39.23 -33.82
CA PHE A 184 30.82 -40.19 -33.09
C PHE A 184 31.36 -39.58 -31.79
N ASN A 185 31.21 -40.29 -30.67
CA ASN A 185 31.66 -39.87 -29.34
C ASN A 185 31.12 -38.50 -28.88
N LEU A 186 29.91 -38.13 -29.31
CA LEU A 186 29.33 -36.81 -29.04
C LEU A 186 29.24 -36.53 -27.53
N GLN A 187 28.76 -37.49 -26.74
CA GLN A 187 28.64 -37.34 -25.28
C GLN A 187 29.99 -37.12 -24.60
N ALA A 188 31.02 -37.89 -24.98
CA ALA A 188 32.35 -37.74 -24.40
C ALA A 188 32.99 -36.39 -24.75
N ARG A 189 32.69 -35.84 -25.94
CA ARG A 189 33.13 -34.49 -26.34
C ARG A 189 32.39 -33.42 -25.54
N HIS A 190 31.07 -33.55 -25.40
CA HIS A 190 30.24 -32.67 -24.60
C HIS A 190 30.77 -32.52 -23.17
N THR A 191 30.98 -33.63 -22.46
CA THR A 191 31.50 -33.59 -21.08
C THR A 191 32.82 -32.81 -20.97
N ARG A 192 33.76 -33.02 -21.91
CA ARG A 192 35.05 -32.30 -21.90
C ARG A 192 34.94 -30.84 -22.31
N ASN A 193 34.03 -30.51 -23.22
CA ASN A 193 33.89 -29.15 -23.75
C ASN A 193 33.09 -28.26 -22.79
N CYS A 194 32.05 -28.79 -22.14
CA CYS A 194 31.31 -28.05 -21.12
C CYS A 194 32.17 -27.73 -19.90
N ALA A 195 33.11 -28.60 -19.53
CA ALA A 195 34.07 -28.34 -18.45
C ALA A 195 35.02 -27.15 -18.71
N LYS A 196 35.04 -26.59 -19.92
CA LYS A 196 35.86 -25.41 -20.26
C LYS A 196 35.23 -24.09 -19.86
N TYR A 197 33.92 -24.08 -19.58
CA TYR A 197 33.19 -22.86 -19.26
C TYR A 197 32.93 -22.78 -17.73
N PRO A 198 33.18 -21.62 -17.10
CA PRO A 198 32.95 -21.41 -15.68
C PRO A 198 31.46 -21.30 -15.33
N SER A 199 30.59 -21.02 -16.30
CA SER A 199 29.14 -20.94 -16.10
C SER A 199 28.37 -21.47 -17.31
N PRO A 200 27.11 -21.93 -17.10
CA PRO A 200 26.24 -22.36 -18.19
C PRO A 200 25.90 -21.20 -19.15
N ASP A 201 25.74 -19.99 -18.63
CA ASP A 201 25.45 -18.79 -19.41
C ASP A 201 26.57 -18.46 -20.40
N LEU A 202 27.84 -18.59 -19.98
CA LEU A 202 28.98 -18.36 -20.87
C LEU A 202 29.08 -19.45 -21.93
N ALA A 203 28.76 -20.70 -21.59
CA ALA A 203 28.70 -21.80 -22.55
C ALA A 203 27.62 -21.54 -23.61
N GLN A 204 26.45 -21.03 -23.21
CA GLN A 204 25.36 -20.68 -24.13
C GLN A 204 25.73 -19.50 -25.04
N GLU A 205 26.36 -18.45 -24.50
CA GLU A 205 26.82 -17.32 -25.30
C GLU A 205 27.80 -17.76 -26.39
N GLU A 206 28.81 -18.57 -26.02
CA GLU A 206 29.79 -19.08 -26.97
C GLU A 206 29.17 -20.07 -27.98
N PHE A 207 28.22 -20.90 -27.54
CA PHE A 207 27.45 -21.79 -28.41
C PHE A 207 26.74 -21.00 -29.52
N LEU A 208 25.99 -19.96 -29.13
CA LEU A 208 25.33 -19.06 -30.07
C LEU A 208 26.35 -18.34 -30.96
N ALA A 209 27.48 -17.91 -30.41
CA ALA A 209 28.50 -17.16 -31.13
C ALA A 209 29.20 -18.00 -32.20
N LYS A 210 29.26 -19.33 -32.01
CA LYS A 210 29.81 -20.27 -32.99
C LYS A 210 28.78 -20.83 -33.97
N GLY A 211 27.53 -20.34 -33.92
CA GLY A 211 26.45 -20.71 -34.84
C GLY A 211 25.56 -21.85 -34.35
N GLY A 212 25.55 -22.15 -33.06
CA GLY A 212 24.43 -22.86 -32.45
C GLY A 212 23.18 -21.99 -32.49
N PRO A 213 21.96 -22.56 -32.53
CA PRO A 213 21.65 -23.99 -32.43
C PRO A 213 21.66 -24.78 -33.74
N GLU A 214 21.74 -24.12 -34.90
CA GLU A 214 21.76 -24.80 -36.20
C GLU A 214 23.03 -25.64 -36.36
N ARG A 215 24.17 -25.14 -35.88
CA ARG A 215 25.47 -25.80 -36.03
C ARG A 215 26.26 -25.83 -34.72
N ASP A 216 26.14 -26.95 -34.01
CA ASP A 216 26.93 -27.22 -32.81
C ASP A 216 28.38 -27.63 -33.11
N ARG A 217 29.23 -26.64 -33.43
CA ARG A 217 30.66 -26.86 -33.74
C ARG A 217 31.44 -27.33 -32.52
N LEU A 218 30.99 -26.94 -31.34
CA LEU A 218 31.67 -27.16 -30.07
C LEU A 218 31.18 -28.41 -29.34
N ALA A 219 30.20 -29.14 -29.89
CA ALA A 219 29.59 -30.30 -29.25
C ALA A 219 29.07 -29.97 -27.84
N LEU A 220 28.42 -28.80 -27.67
CA LEU A 220 27.89 -28.34 -26.39
C LEU A 220 26.42 -28.72 -26.18
N ASP A 221 25.70 -29.12 -27.23
CA ASP A 221 24.27 -29.46 -27.21
C ASP A 221 24.07 -30.82 -27.91
N PRO A 222 24.40 -31.94 -27.22
CA PRO A 222 24.36 -33.28 -27.80
C PRO A 222 22.94 -33.83 -27.95
N ASP A 223 22.01 -33.38 -27.13
CA ASP A 223 20.57 -33.71 -27.14
C ASP A 223 19.78 -32.84 -28.13
N GLY A 224 20.41 -31.78 -28.64
CA GLY A 224 19.89 -30.99 -29.75
C GLY A 224 18.69 -30.13 -29.35
N ASP A 225 18.58 -29.77 -28.08
CA ASP A 225 17.49 -28.94 -27.58
C ASP A 225 17.74 -27.43 -27.79
N GLY A 226 18.92 -27.09 -28.30
CA GLY A 226 19.36 -25.72 -28.53
C GLY A 226 19.87 -24.99 -27.29
N TYR A 227 20.08 -25.71 -26.18
CA TYR A 227 20.56 -25.20 -24.91
C TYR A 227 21.86 -25.90 -24.52
N ALA A 228 22.96 -25.15 -24.56
CA ALA A 228 24.29 -25.64 -24.34
C ALA A 228 24.51 -26.12 -22.90
N CYS A 229 25.14 -27.28 -22.76
CA CYS A 229 25.59 -27.83 -21.49
C CYS A 229 24.44 -27.93 -20.46
N SER A 230 24.58 -27.27 -19.31
CA SER A 230 23.56 -27.24 -18.27
C SER A 230 22.69 -25.99 -18.33
N TRP A 231 22.76 -25.17 -19.38
CA TRP A 231 21.96 -23.95 -19.48
C TRP A 231 20.45 -24.23 -19.46
N ASP A 232 19.67 -23.31 -18.90
CA ASP A 232 18.22 -23.44 -18.77
C ASP A 232 17.56 -22.06 -19.03
N PRO A 233 16.65 -21.95 -20.02
CA PRO A 233 15.95 -20.70 -20.31
C PRO A 233 14.84 -20.37 -19.31
N ALA A 234 14.39 -21.32 -18.48
CA ALA A 234 13.22 -21.16 -17.62
C ALA A 234 13.29 -19.95 -16.66
N PRO A 235 14.43 -19.67 -15.98
CA PRO A 235 14.55 -18.51 -15.09
C PRO A 235 14.32 -17.17 -15.81
N PHE A 236 14.83 -17.02 -17.04
CA PHE A 236 14.66 -15.79 -17.83
C PHE A 236 13.20 -15.58 -18.25
N ARG A 237 12.52 -16.67 -18.65
CA ARG A 237 11.09 -16.63 -19.00
C ARG A 237 10.21 -16.33 -17.78
N ALA A 238 10.54 -16.91 -16.63
CA ALA A 238 9.84 -16.65 -15.37
C ALA A 238 9.99 -15.20 -14.93
N ALA A 239 11.20 -14.63 -15.03
CA ALA A 239 11.45 -13.22 -14.73
C ALA A 239 10.64 -12.28 -15.63
N ARG A 240 10.54 -12.57 -16.94
CA ARG A 240 9.67 -11.81 -17.86
C ARG A 240 8.19 -11.92 -17.47
N ALA A 241 7.71 -13.12 -17.18
CA ALA A 241 6.31 -13.32 -16.78
C ALA A 241 5.97 -12.56 -15.48
N ALA A 242 6.88 -12.59 -14.50
CA ALA A 242 6.74 -11.83 -13.27
C ALA A 242 6.72 -10.32 -13.55
N ALA A 243 7.64 -9.80 -14.36
CA ALA A 243 7.68 -8.37 -14.72
C ALA A 243 6.39 -7.89 -15.41
N VAL A 244 5.86 -8.68 -16.36
CA VAL A 244 4.58 -8.37 -17.04
C VAL A 244 3.41 -8.36 -16.06
N SER A 245 3.40 -9.27 -15.07
CA SER A 245 2.32 -9.34 -14.07
C SER A 245 2.30 -8.18 -13.08
N THR A 246 3.42 -7.50 -12.87
CA THR A 246 3.56 -6.36 -11.96
C THR A 246 3.32 -5.00 -12.65
N GLN A 247 3.15 -4.99 -13.97
CA GLN A 247 2.99 -3.74 -14.71
C GLN A 247 1.54 -3.23 -14.55
N PRO A 248 1.32 -2.05 -13.93
CA PRO A 248 -0.02 -1.49 -13.79
C PRO A 248 -0.60 -1.25 -15.19
N ALA A 249 -1.85 -1.64 -15.39
CA ALA A 249 -2.57 -1.42 -16.65
C ALA A 249 -2.57 0.08 -16.96
N ALA A 250 -1.78 0.50 -17.94
CA ALA A 250 -1.76 1.86 -18.41
C ALA A 250 -3.09 2.16 -19.13
N GLY A 251 -3.92 2.99 -18.48
CA GLY A 251 -4.82 3.96 -19.11
C GLY A 251 -5.89 3.44 -20.07
N SER A 252 -7.01 2.96 -19.50
CA SER A 252 -8.32 3.04 -20.16
C SER A 252 -8.99 4.37 -19.78
N GLU A 253 -8.41 5.51 -20.15
CA GLU A 253 -9.11 6.81 -20.05
C GLU A 253 -10.03 6.96 -21.25
N THR A 254 -11.27 6.48 -21.09
CA THR A 254 -12.38 6.84 -21.97
C THR A 254 -12.71 8.31 -21.74
N THR A 255 -12.19 9.19 -22.59
CA THR A 255 -12.67 10.57 -22.67
C THR A 255 -14.12 10.58 -23.15
N THR A 256 -15.07 10.58 -22.23
CA THR A 256 -16.44 11.07 -22.49
C THR A 256 -16.38 12.59 -22.56
N ALA A 257 -16.20 13.11 -23.77
CA ALA A 257 -16.57 14.48 -24.08
C ALA A 257 -18.10 14.55 -24.17
N THR A 258 -18.72 15.26 -23.23
CA THR A 258 -20.13 15.67 -23.32
C THR A 258 -20.15 17.11 -23.80
N GLU A 259 -20.77 17.33 -24.96
CA GLU A 259 -21.25 18.62 -25.47
C GLU A 259 -22.65 18.91 -24.92
#